data_AF-A0A925DI96-F1
#
_entry.id   AF-A0A925DI96-F1
#
_cell.length_a   1.000
_cell.length_b   1.000
_cell.length_c   1.000
_cell.angle_alpha   90.00
_cell.angle_beta   90.00
_cell.angle_gamma   90.00
#
_symmetry.space_group_name_H-M   'P 1'
#
loop_
_entity.id
_entity.type
_entity.pdbx_description
1 polymer ?
#
loop_
_entity_poly.entity_id
_entity_poly.type
_entity_poly.pdbx_seq_one_letter_code
_entity_poly.pdbx_strand_id
1 'polypeptide(L)'
;MAMTPFPTPVPARTMTQAAFDAAMALHFGALPTFVAEANALQLDVSAKQAATTAAAGAAGESAATATTKAGEASISAGTASAAASTATNKLAAIEALYDMFDDRNLGAHAADPALDNDGNALLDGCFYINTTSGYLRGYTIAGGWVQGVGAVAGVSSLNGQVGAITVDLRPLEDMLFAANF
;
A
#
# COMPACT_ATOMS: atom_id res chain seq x y z
N MET A 1 -18.48 53.70 -12.72
CA MET A 1 -19.38 54.78 -13.22
C MET A 1 -18.71 56.11 -12.95
N ALA A 2 -18.76 57.05 -13.89
CA ALA A 2 -18.28 58.42 -13.66
C ALA A 2 -19.46 59.29 -13.24
N MET A 3 -19.26 60.18 -12.27
CA MET A 3 -20.26 61.16 -11.88
C MET A 3 -20.18 62.37 -12.80
N THR A 4 -21.32 62.86 -13.26
CA THR A 4 -21.43 64.11 -13.99
C THR A 4 -21.13 65.26 -13.02
N PRO A 5 -20.09 66.07 -13.28
CA PRO A 5 -19.78 67.20 -12.43
C PRO A 5 -20.86 68.28 -12.55
N PHE A 6 -21.06 69.06 -11.48
CA PHE A 6 -22.02 70.14 -11.49
C PHE A 6 -21.66 71.22 -12.54
N PRO A 7 -22.67 71.92 -13.10
CA PRO A 7 -22.44 72.99 -14.07
C PRO A 7 -21.56 74.11 -13.50
N THR A 8 -20.68 74.64 -14.34
CA THR A 8 -19.85 75.82 -14.05
C THR A 8 -20.31 77.01 -14.90
N PRO A 9 -20.18 78.26 -14.42
CA PRO A 9 -19.67 78.67 -13.11
C PRO A 9 -20.66 78.41 -11.97
N VAL A 10 -20.13 78.26 -10.75
CA VAL A 10 -20.96 78.15 -9.54
C VAL A 10 -21.71 79.47 -9.32
N PRO A 11 -23.02 79.44 -8.99
CA PRO A 11 -23.77 80.66 -8.71
C PRO A 11 -23.07 81.49 -7.62
N ALA A 12 -22.69 82.73 -7.94
CA ALA A 12 -21.98 83.62 -7.02
C ALA A 12 -22.68 84.97 -6.91
N ARG A 13 -22.66 85.56 -5.71
CA ARG A 13 -23.31 86.86 -5.41
C ARG A 13 -22.67 88.05 -6.14
N THR A 14 -21.50 87.85 -6.74
CA THR A 14 -20.78 88.84 -7.55
C THR A 14 -21.28 88.89 -9.00
N MET A 15 -22.11 87.93 -9.42
CA MET A 15 -22.69 87.89 -10.76
C MET A 15 -23.86 88.88 -10.87
N THR A 16 -24.25 89.23 -12.10
CA THR A 16 -25.51 89.93 -12.32
C THR A 16 -26.67 89.03 -11.91
N GLN A 17 -27.80 89.62 -11.47
CA GLN A 17 -28.99 88.86 -11.06
C GLN A 17 -29.40 87.81 -12.12
N ALA A 18 -29.43 88.21 -13.40
CA ALA A 18 -29.76 87.30 -14.49
C ALA A 18 -28.76 86.13 -14.65
N ALA A 19 -27.47 86.38 -14.46
CA ALA A 19 -26.45 85.33 -14.54
C ALA A 19 -26.49 84.39 -13.32
N PHE A 20 -26.80 84.91 -12.14
CA PHE A 20 -27.03 84.10 -10.94
C PHE A 20 -28.24 83.19 -11.12
N ASP A 21 -29.37 83.73 -11.58
CA ASP A 21 -30.61 82.96 -11.78
C ASP A 21 -30.42 81.86 -12.83
N ALA A 22 -29.69 82.15 -13.93
CA ALA A 22 -29.34 81.15 -14.94
C ALA A 22 -28.41 80.05 -14.40
N ALA A 23 -27.37 80.40 -13.65
CA ALA A 23 -26.47 79.44 -13.03
C ALA A 23 -27.21 78.56 -12.00
N MET A 24 -28.13 79.15 -11.24
CA MET A 24 -28.93 78.46 -10.24
C MET A 24 -29.92 77.46 -10.86
N ALA A 25 -30.57 77.85 -11.97
CA ALA A 25 -31.44 76.96 -12.73
C ALA A 25 -30.68 75.75 -13.28
N LEU A 26 -29.48 75.96 -13.82
CA LEU A 26 -28.60 74.88 -14.27
C LEU A 26 -28.20 73.95 -13.12
N HIS A 27 -27.84 74.53 -11.96
CA HIS A 27 -27.42 73.75 -10.79
C HIS A 27 -28.55 72.89 -10.23
N PHE A 28 -29.75 73.47 -10.05
CA PHE A 28 -30.91 72.71 -9.59
C PHE A 28 -31.36 71.66 -10.61
N GLY A 29 -31.23 71.96 -11.91
CA GLY A 29 -31.49 71.00 -12.98
C GLY A 29 -30.55 69.80 -12.99
N ALA A 30 -29.33 69.92 -12.44
CA ALA A 30 -28.35 68.84 -12.38
C ALA A 30 -28.54 67.89 -11.17
N LEU A 31 -29.27 68.30 -10.13
CA LEU A 31 -29.47 67.49 -8.92
C LEU A 31 -30.13 66.12 -9.17
N PRO A 32 -31.20 66.00 -9.98
CA PRO A 32 -31.81 64.70 -10.26
C PRO A 32 -30.83 63.73 -10.90
N THR A 33 -30.00 64.21 -11.83
CA THR A 33 -28.96 63.42 -12.49
C THR A 33 -27.89 62.97 -11.49
N PHE A 34 -27.40 63.89 -10.65
CA PHE A 34 -26.43 63.57 -9.61
C PHE A 34 -26.96 62.49 -8.66
N VAL A 35 -28.21 62.59 -8.20
CA VAL A 35 -28.83 61.59 -7.31
C VAL A 35 -28.97 60.24 -8.00
N ALA A 36 -29.40 60.21 -9.27
CA ALA A 36 -29.52 58.99 -10.04
C ALA A 36 -28.16 58.28 -10.20
N GLU A 37 -27.10 59.03 -10.52
CA GLU A 37 -25.75 58.51 -10.66
C GLU A 37 -25.16 58.04 -9.32
N ALA A 38 -25.42 58.76 -8.22
CA ALA A 38 -24.98 58.37 -6.88
C ALA A 38 -25.61 57.04 -6.44
N ASN A 39 -26.92 56.87 -6.67
CA ASN A 39 -27.63 55.62 -6.40
C ASN A 39 -27.08 54.46 -7.25
N ALA A 40 -26.79 54.72 -8.53
CA ALA A 40 -26.22 53.73 -9.42
C ALA A 40 -24.80 53.32 -9.00
N LEU A 41 -23.97 54.27 -8.57
CA LEU A 41 -22.65 53.99 -8.01
C LEU A 41 -22.75 53.16 -6.72
N GLN A 42 -23.69 53.47 -5.82
CA GLN A 42 -23.90 52.70 -4.60
C GLN A 42 -24.30 51.24 -4.90
N LEU A 43 -25.12 51.03 -5.93
CA LEU A 43 -25.49 49.69 -6.38
C LEU A 43 -24.28 48.93 -6.93
N ASP A 44 -23.46 49.59 -7.75
CA ASP A 44 -22.21 49.03 -8.30
C ASP A 44 -21.20 48.65 -7.21
N VAL A 45 -21.02 49.51 -6.20
CA VAL A 45 -20.16 49.23 -5.04
C VAL A 45 -20.68 48.03 -4.25
N SER A 46 -21.98 47.97 -3.98
CA SER A 46 -22.62 46.85 -3.28
C SER A 46 -22.42 45.53 -4.03
N ALA A 47 -22.58 45.56 -5.36
CA ALA A 47 -22.36 44.38 -6.21
C ALA A 47 -20.90 43.91 -6.20
N LYS A 48 -19.94 44.84 -6.28
CA LYS A 48 -18.50 44.51 -6.18
C LYS A 48 -18.12 43.94 -4.81
N GLN A 49 -18.71 44.46 -3.74
CA GLN A 49 -18.49 43.95 -2.39
C GLN A 49 -19.03 42.51 -2.25
N ALA A 50 -20.24 42.24 -2.74
CA ALA A 50 -20.81 40.90 -2.75
C ALA A 50 -19.94 39.91 -3.56
N ALA A 51 -19.47 40.31 -4.74
CA ALA A 51 -18.58 39.50 -5.57
C ALA A 51 -17.25 39.19 -4.86
N THR A 52 -16.67 40.18 -4.18
CA THR A 52 -15.42 40.01 -3.41
C THR A 52 -15.61 39.03 -2.26
N THR A 53 -16.70 39.14 -1.51
CA THR A 53 -17.01 38.21 -0.41
C THR A 53 -17.20 36.78 -0.91
N ALA A 54 -17.92 36.60 -2.03
CA ALA A 54 -18.10 35.28 -2.64
C ALA A 54 -16.77 34.68 -3.10
N ALA A 55 -15.91 35.48 -3.74
CA ALA A 55 -14.58 35.04 -4.16
C ALA A 55 -13.69 34.64 -2.97
N ALA A 56 -13.73 35.41 -1.88
CA ALA A 56 -13.00 35.08 -0.65
C ALA A 56 -13.48 33.76 -0.02
N GLY A 57 -14.79 33.50 -0.03
CA GLY A 57 -15.37 32.22 0.43
C GLY A 57 -14.87 31.03 -0.40
N ALA A 58 -14.96 31.13 -1.74
CA ALA A 58 -14.49 30.09 -2.65
C ALA A 58 -12.98 29.81 -2.51
N ALA A 59 -12.18 30.86 -2.27
CA ALA A 59 -10.75 30.70 -1.99
C ALA A 59 -10.49 29.94 -0.68
N GLY A 60 -11.29 30.19 0.36
CA GLY A 60 -11.22 29.47 1.63
C GLY A 60 -11.57 27.98 1.49
N GLU A 61 -12.62 27.65 0.76
CA GLU A 61 -13.01 26.26 0.46
C GLU A 61 -11.93 25.53 -0.34
N SER A 62 -11.32 26.21 -1.31
CA SER A 62 -10.20 25.67 -2.10
C SER A 62 -8.99 25.37 -1.22
N ALA A 63 -8.65 26.27 -0.29
CA ALA A 63 -7.54 26.09 0.65
C ALA A 63 -7.79 24.92 1.63
N ALA A 64 -9.03 24.77 2.12
CA ALA A 64 -9.42 23.65 2.97
C ALA A 64 -9.29 22.32 2.21
N THR A 65 -9.79 22.26 0.97
CA THR A 65 -9.67 21.09 0.09
C THR A 65 -8.21 20.72 -0.16
N ALA A 66 -7.36 21.70 -0.45
CA ALA A 66 -5.92 21.48 -0.65
C ALA A 66 -5.24 20.90 0.60
N THR A 67 -5.61 21.39 1.78
CA THR A 67 -5.10 20.90 3.08
C THR A 67 -5.50 19.44 3.32
N THR A 68 -6.77 19.09 3.06
CA THR A 68 -7.25 17.70 3.17
C THR A 68 -6.49 16.79 2.21
N LYS A 69 -6.31 17.20 0.95
CA LYS A 69 -5.58 16.39 -0.05
C LYS A 69 -4.10 16.21 0.30
N ALA A 70 -3.46 17.21 0.90
CA ALA A 70 -2.10 17.06 1.42
C ALA A 70 -2.02 16.01 2.54
N GLY A 71 -3.00 15.99 3.46
CA GLY A 71 -3.10 14.98 4.50
C GLY A 71 -3.31 13.56 3.96
N GLU A 72 -4.24 13.39 3.02
CA GLU A 72 -4.50 12.11 2.34
C GLU A 72 -3.24 11.59 1.62
N ALA A 73 -2.52 12.47 0.92
CA ALA A 73 -1.28 12.12 0.23
C ALA A 73 -0.19 11.65 1.22
N SER A 74 -0.05 12.33 2.37
CA SER A 74 0.91 11.94 3.41
C SER A 74 0.59 10.56 4.01
N ILE A 75 -0.69 10.27 4.25
CA ILE A 75 -1.13 8.95 4.75
C ILE A 75 -0.82 7.87 3.71
N SER A 76 -1.17 8.12 2.45
CA SER A 76 -0.92 7.18 1.35
C SER A 76 0.57 6.85 1.20
N ALA A 77 1.44 7.87 1.30
CA ALA A 77 2.90 7.68 1.30
C ALA A 77 3.38 6.82 2.48
N GLY A 78 2.82 7.03 3.68
CA GLY A 78 3.11 6.22 4.86
C GLY A 78 2.71 4.75 4.68
N THR A 79 1.51 4.49 4.15
CA THR A 79 1.03 3.13 3.86
C THR A 79 1.92 2.43 2.82
N ALA A 80 2.32 3.13 1.75
CA ALA A 80 3.21 2.58 0.74
C ALA A 80 4.58 2.18 1.31
N SER A 81 5.16 3.02 2.18
CA SER A 81 6.44 2.75 2.85
C SER A 81 6.36 1.52 3.77
N ALA A 82 5.28 1.41 4.55
CA ALA A 82 5.05 0.26 5.43
C ALA A 82 4.86 -1.04 4.63
N ALA A 83 4.13 -0.98 3.51
CA ALA A 83 3.96 -2.11 2.61
C ALA A 83 5.30 -2.56 1.99
N ALA A 84 6.13 -1.62 1.55
CA ALA A 84 7.46 -1.92 1.03
C ALA A 84 8.35 -2.60 2.08
N SER A 85 8.37 -2.07 3.31
CA SER A 85 9.13 -2.67 4.42
C SER A 85 8.66 -4.10 4.74
N THR A 86 7.35 -4.31 4.74
CA THR A 86 6.75 -5.63 4.95
C THR A 86 7.15 -6.61 3.84
N ALA A 87 7.17 -6.16 2.58
CA ALA A 87 7.58 -6.98 1.45
C ALA A 87 9.06 -7.39 1.56
N THR A 88 9.95 -6.45 1.90
CA THR A 88 11.38 -6.74 2.10
C THR A 88 11.60 -7.76 3.22
N ASN A 89 10.91 -7.60 4.36
CA ASN A 89 11.04 -8.54 5.47
C ASN A 89 10.53 -9.95 5.10
N LYS A 90 9.44 -10.02 4.33
CA LYS A 90 8.94 -11.30 3.81
C LYS A 90 9.92 -11.94 2.84
N LEU A 91 10.55 -11.17 1.95
CA LEU A 91 11.55 -11.69 1.03
C LEU A 91 12.74 -12.28 1.80
N ALA A 92 13.30 -11.55 2.76
CA ALA A 92 14.41 -12.05 3.58
C ALA A 92 14.04 -13.33 4.36
N ALA A 93 12.81 -13.41 4.89
CA ALA A 93 12.33 -14.60 5.56
C ALA A 93 12.16 -15.78 4.59
N ILE A 94 11.70 -15.52 3.36
CA ILE A 94 11.58 -16.54 2.30
C ILE A 94 12.97 -17.03 1.90
N GLU A 95 13.93 -16.13 1.66
CA GLU A 95 15.31 -16.47 1.32
C GLU A 95 15.93 -17.35 2.41
N ALA A 96 15.80 -16.99 3.69
CA ALA A 96 16.28 -17.81 4.79
C ALA A 96 15.59 -19.18 4.89
N LEU A 97 14.28 -19.27 4.58
CA LEU A 97 13.58 -20.56 4.55
C LEU A 97 14.04 -21.44 3.39
N TYR A 98 14.33 -20.85 2.21
CA TYR A 98 14.87 -21.58 1.07
C TYR A 98 16.29 -22.06 1.35
N ASP A 99 17.13 -21.22 1.93
CA ASP A 99 18.50 -21.53 2.38
C ASP A 99 18.50 -22.71 3.35
N MET A 100 17.71 -22.61 4.43
CA MET A 100 17.55 -23.70 5.39
C MET A 100 16.99 -24.97 4.76
N PHE A 101 16.11 -24.88 3.76
CA PHE A 101 15.60 -26.06 3.08
C PHE A 101 16.64 -26.69 2.17
N ASP A 102 17.42 -25.88 1.46
CA ASP A 102 18.49 -26.33 0.57
C ASP A 102 19.58 -27.07 1.36
N ASP A 103 19.99 -26.54 2.51
CA ASP A 103 20.92 -27.20 3.44
C ASP A 103 20.43 -28.58 3.91
N ARG A 104 19.12 -28.74 4.09
CA ARG A 104 18.53 -30.03 4.50
C ARG A 104 18.32 -30.96 3.32
N ASN A 105 18.07 -30.45 2.12
CA ASN A 105 17.79 -31.24 0.93
C ASN A 105 18.98 -31.24 -0.02
N LEU A 106 19.87 -32.22 0.15
CA LEU A 106 21.09 -32.30 -0.63
C LEU A 106 20.85 -32.82 -2.07
N GLY A 107 19.61 -33.18 -2.42
CA GLY A 107 19.26 -33.66 -3.75
C GLY A 107 19.66 -35.12 -4.00
N ALA A 108 20.27 -35.41 -5.15
CA ALA A 108 20.59 -36.76 -5.60
C ALA A 108 22.09 -36.97 -5.71
N HIS A 109 22.62 -38.00 -5.03
CA HIS A 109 24.05 -38.32 -5.03
C HIS A 109 24.27 -39.82 -5.20
N ALA A 110 25.41 -40.23 -5.77
CA ALA A 110 25.75 -41.65 -5.94
C ALA A 110 26.33 -42.27 -4.66
N ALA A 111 26.90 -41.43 -3.78
CA ALA A 111 27.51 -41.78 -2.51
C ALA A 111 27.18 -40.71 -1.47
N ASP A 112 27.46 -41.01 -0.20
CA ASP A 112 27.20 -40.14 0.94
C ASP A 112 27.99 -38.81 0.86
N PRO A 113 27.31 -37.65 0.78
CA PRO A 113 27.97 -36.35 0.86
C PRO A 113 28.63 -36.12 2.21
N ALA A 114 29.72 -35.33 2.21
CA ALA A 114 30.43 -34.92 3.43
C ALA A 114 30.05 -33.50 3.88
N LEU A 115 29.53 -32.68 2.97
CA LEU A 115 29.13 -31.29 3.19
C LEU A 115 27.73 -31.09 2.59
N ASP A 116 27.05 -30.03 3.04
CA ASP A 116 25.79 -29.59 2.43
C ASP A 116 26.04 -28.85 1.10
N ASN A 117 24.97 -28.30 0.52
CA ASN A 117 24.99 -27.66 -0.79
C ASN A 117 25.79 -26.33 -0.80
N ASP A 118 26.01 -25.72 0.36
CA ASP A 118 26.82 -24.52 0.53
C ASP A 118 28.27 -24.81 0.95
N GLY A 119 28.60 -26.09 1.13
CA GLY A 119 29.92 -26.52 1.58
C GLY A 119 30.13 -26.42 3.09
N ASN A 120 29.06 -26.26 3.86
CA ASN A 120 29.09 -26.30 5.33
C ASN A 120 28.96 -27.74 5.84
N ALA A 121 29.16 -27.92 7.15
CA ALA A 121 29.05 -29.21 7.80
C ALA A 121 27.59 -29.66 7.92
N LEU A 122 27.32 -30.93 7.62
CA LEU A 122 25.98 -31.51 7.66
C LEU A 122 25.31 -31.38 9.04
N LEU A 123 24.01 -31.08 9.01
CA LEU A 123 23.17 -31.00 10.20
C LEU A 123 22.27 -32.25 10.35
N ASP A 124 21.88 -32.53 11.59
CA ASP A 124 20.90 -33.60 11.88
C ASP A 124 19.63 -33.42 11.08
N GLY A 125 19.26 -34.41 10.27
CA GLY A 125 18.06 -34.39 9.42
C GLY A 125 18.28 -33.85 8.01
N CYS A 126 19.53 -33.65 7.56
CA CYS A 126 19.80 -33.56 6.12
C CYS A 126 19.42 -34.88 5.42
N PHE A 127 18.99 -34.81 4.16
CA PHE A 127 18.59 -35.97 3.39
C PHE A 127 18.99 -35.85 1.91
N TYR A 128 19.18 -37.00 1.27
CA TYR A 128 19.43 -37.09 -0.17
C TYR A 128 18.90 -38.42 -0.74
N ILE A 129 18.71 -38.49 -2.06
CA ILE A 129 18.37 -39.72 -2.76
C ILE A 129 19.64 -40.35 -3.29
N ASN A 130 19.95 -41.57 -2.84
CA ASN A 130 21.09 -42.30 -3.36
C ASN A 130 20.77 -42.88 -4.74
N THR A 131 21.40 -42.37 -5.79
CA THR A 131 21.09 -42.75 -7.18
C THR A 131 21.51 -44.18 -7.54
N THR A 132 22.45 -44.75 -6.79
CA THR A 132 22.92 -46.13 -6.99
C THR A 132 21.92 -47.14 -6.45
N SER A 133 21.36 -46.87 -5.27
CA SER A 133 20.48 -47.80 -4.55
C SER A 133 18.99 -47.44 -4.64
N GLY A 134 18.65 -46.21 -5.03
CA GLY A 134 17.28 -45.70 -5.12
C GLY A 134 16.63 -45.37 -3.77
N TYR A 135 17.40 -45.39 -2.67
CA TYR A 135 16.90 -45.10 -1.32
C TYR A 135 17.12 -43.64 -0.92
N LEU A 136 16.14 -43.09 -0.21
CA LEU A 136 16.35 -41.88 0.58
C LEU A 136 17.33 -42.21 1.72
N ARG A 137 18.32 -41.35 1.93
CA ARG A 137 19.32 -41.42 2.99
C ARG A 137 19.10 -40.22 3.90
N GLY A 138 19.07 -40.44 5.21
CA GLY A 138 18.97 -39.39 6.22
C GLY A 138 20.26 -39.31 7.05
N TYR A 139 20.70 -38.11 7.38
CA TYR A 139 21.91 -37.89 8.18
C TYR A 139 21.59 -37.69 9.66
N THR A 140 22.39 -38.34 10.51
CA THR A 140 22.45 -38.04 11.95
C THR A 140 23.90 -37.78 12.36
N ILE A 141 24.16 -36.78 13.19
CA ILE A 141 25.49 -36.42 13.68
C ILE A 141 26.10 -37.57 14.47
N ALA A 142 25.30 -38.29 15.25
CA ALA A 142 25.78 -39.41 16.08
C ALA A 142 26.04 -40.70 15.29
N GLY A 143 25.28 -40.96 14.22
CA GLY A 143 25.28 -42.23 13.50
C GLY A 143 25.73 -42.15 12.04
N GLY A 144 26.01 -40.95 11.53
CA GLY A 144 26.25 -40.69 10.12
C GLY A 144 25.01 -40.93 9.26
N TRP A 145 25.24 -41.40 8.03
CA TRP A 145 24.18 -41.66 7.06
C TRP A 145 23.43 -42.96 7.36
N VAL A 146 22.12 -42.84 7.51
CA VAL A 146 21.19 -43.95 7.75
C VAL A 146 20.30 -44.15 6.53
N GLN A 147 20.01 -45.40 6.20
CA GLN A 147 19.09 -45.74 5.12
C GLN A 147 17.64 -45.49 5.55
N GLY A 148 16.91 -44.71 4.75
CA GLY A 148 15.49 -44.42 4.94
C GLY A 148 14.60 -45.24 4.01
N VAL A 149 13.53 -44.61 3.51
CA VAL A 149 12.55 -45.25 2.62
C VAL A 149 13.04 -45.31 1.17
N GLY A 150 12.81 -46.43 0.48
CA GLY A 150 13.13 -46.61 -0.94
C GLY A 150 11.95 -46.32 -1.86
N ALA A 151 12.21 -45.92 -3.09
CA ALA A 151 11.18 -45.67 -4.12
C ALA A 151 10.61 -46.95 -4.76
N VAL A 152 10.65 -48.08 -4.04
CA VAL A 152 10.07 -49.35 -4.51
C VAL A 152 8.59 -49.39 -4.16
N ALA A 153 7.75 -49.77 -5.11
CA ALA A 153 6.34 -50.05 -4.84
C ALA A 153 6.23 -51.27 -3.90
N GLY A 154 6.09 -51.00 -2.60
CA GLY A 154 5.95 -52.02 -1.56
C GLY A 154 7.16 -52.13 -0.63
N VAL A 155 6.91 -52.59 0.60
CA VAL A 155 7.97 -52.87 1.57
C VAL A 155 8.66 -54.17 1.16
N SER A 156 9.81 -54.08 0.48
CA SER A 156 10.59 -55.26 0.08
C SER A 156 11.30 -55.95 1.25
N SER A 157 11.44 -55.25 2.38
CA SER A 157 11.97 -55.82 3.62
C SER A 157 11.50 -55.09 4.88
N LEU A 158 11.22 -55.85 5.95
CA LEU A 158 11.07 -55.35 7.32
C LEU A 158 12.15 -56.00 8.20
N ASN A 159 12.95 -55.21 8.91
CA ASN A 159 13.98 -55.67 9.84
C ASN A 159 14.96 -56.71 9.24
N GLY A 160 15.37 -56.52 7.98
CA GLY A 160 16.33 -57.41 7.29
C GLY A 160 15.73 -58.67 6.65
N GLN A 161 14.42 -58.92 6.79
CA GLN A 161 13.76 -60.01 6.07
C GLN A 161 13.40 -59.57 4.65
N VAL A 162 13.81 -60.32 3.63
CA VAL A 162 13.53 -60.04 2.21
C VAL A 162 12.37 -60.90 1.72
N GLY A 163 11.46 -60.33 0.94
CA GLY A 163 10.35 -61.06 0.30
C GLY A 163 8.97 -60.47 0.61
N ALA A 164 7.92 -61.12 0.09
CA ALA A 164 6.55 -60.71 0.40
C ALA A 164 6.29 -60.90 1.91
N ILE A 165 5.85 -59.84 2.58
CA ILE A 165 5.38 -59.92 3.96
C ILE A 165 3.98 -60.53 3.92
N THR A 166 3.91 -61.84 4.11
CA THR A 166 2.63 -62.54 4.28
C THR A 166 2.20 -62.39 5.73
N VAL A 167 1.17 -61.59 6.00
CA VAL A 167 0.53 -61.55 7.32
C VAL A 167 -0.33 -62.79 7.44
N ASP A 168 0.17 -63.78 8.17
CA ASP A 168 -0.54 -65.04 8.42
C ASP A 168 -1.62 -64.82 9.48
N LEU A 169 -2.85 -64.55 9.04
CA LEU A 169 -4.02 -64.42 9.91
C LEU A 169 -4.58 -65.81 10.22
N ARG A 170 -3.82 -66.64 10.95
CA ARG A 170 -4.37 -67.86 11.52
C ARG A 170 -5.23 -67.54 12.75
N PRO A 171 -6.38 -68.21 12.94
CA PRO A 171 -7.14 -68.08 14.17
C PRO A 171 -6.26 -68.50 15.36
N LEU A 172 -6.51 -67.87 16.53
CA LEU A 172 -5.68 -68.03 17.75
C LEU A 172 -5.50 -69.50 18.16
N GLU A 173 -6.48 -70.35 17.85
CA GLU A 173 -6.45 -71.80 18.08
C GLU A 173 -5.29 -72.52 17.38
N ASP A 174 -4.82 -72.06 16.22
CA ASP A 174 -3.75 -72.70 15.44
C ASP A 174 -2.34 -72.21 15.83
N MET A 175 -2.23 -71.11 16.60
CA MET A 175 -0.94 -70.54 17.00
C MET A 175 -0.32 -71.22 18.24
N LEU A 176 -1.08 -72.04 18.96
CA LEU A 176 -0.65 -72.63 20.25
C LEU A 176 -0.10 -74.07 20.15
N PHE A 177 -0.21 -74.74 18.99
CA PHE A 177 -0.01 -76.20 18.91
C PHE A 177 1.37 -76.69 18.40
N ALA A 178 2.44 -75.91 18.59
CA ALA A 178 3.81 -76.31 18.18
C ALA A 178 4.73 -76.72 19.35
N ALA A 179 4.18 -77.02 20.52
CA ALA A 179 4.94 -77.57 21.65
C ALA A 179 4.19 -78.78 22.22
N ASN A 180 4.36 -79.95 21.61
CA ASN A 180 4.38 -81.26 22.25
C ASN A 180 4.43 -82.37 21.19
N PHE A 181 5.62 -82.96 21.00
CA PHE A 181 5.84 -84.40 20.93
C PHE A 181 7.24 -84.69 21.46
#